data_AF-A0AAW1SWR1-F1
#
_entry.id   AF-A0AAW1SWR1-F1
#
_cell.length_a   1.000
_cell.length_b   1.000
_cell.length_c   1.000
_cell.angle_alpha   90.00
_cell.angle_beta   90.00
_cell.angle_gamma   90.00
#
_symmetry.space_group_name_H-M   'P 1'
#
loop_
_entity.id
_entity.type
_entity.pdbx_description
1 polymer ?
#
loop_
_entity_poly.entity_id
_entity_poly.type
_entity_poly.pdbx_seq_one_letter_code
_entity_poly.pdbx_strand_id
1 'polypeptide(L)'
;MRDVTALGGASTALRTTTEGDFLWKQLAEAKWGAAVRDLAEKEVTSRTGHWREYCQRRMCLKDPRQSPLDLIQEAHTDPWRHLVCCQLFSRTTGGPVVKTVIAAFLKSYTTPTSILQAEAAEIEVAINSLGMQEMRRKALKRMSEGFLSLDWQLPSELFGCGSFADESWSIFCRGQTNPRGITDRFLRQYLTWLRTGKSADDKQERPAKVNVTQLKPQHLAEC
;
A
#
# COMPACT_ATOMS: atom_id res chain seq x y z
N MET A 1 10.74 -9.89 5.76
CA MET A 1 10.75 -9.79 7.24
C MET A 1 10.13 -11.09 7.77
N ARG A 2 10.84 -11.89 8.58
CA ARG A 2 10.27 -13.13 9.16
C ARG A 2 9.29 -12.74 10.27
N ASP A 3 8.10 -13.32 10.25
CA ASP A 3 7.00 -13.03 11.18
C ASP A 3 7.42 -13.38 12.62
N VAL A 4 7.30 -12.42 13.54
CA VAL A 4 7.57 -12.61 14.98
C VAL A 4 6.72 -13.76 15.55
N THR A 5 5.53 -13.97 15.00
CA THR A 5 4.65 -15.08 15.39
C THR A 5 5.16 -16.45 14.95
N ALA A 6 5.92 -16.53 13.84
CA ALA A 6 6.52 -17.78 13.36
C ALA A 6 7.72 -18.23 14.20
N LEU A 7 8.39 -17.29 14.90
CA LEU A 7 9.54 -17.58 15.76
C LEU A 7 9.14 -18.12 17.15
N GLY A 8 7.92 -17.87 17.61
CA GLY A 8 7.40 -18.43 18.87
C GLY A 8 7.34 -19.97 18.85
N GLY A 9 7.31 -20.60 17.68
CA GLY A 9 7.33 -22.07 17.58
C GLY A 9 8.59 -22.73 18.16
N ALA A 10 9.73 -22.02 18.21
CA ALA A 10 11.06 -22.61 18.37
C ALA A 10 11.60 -22.65 19.81
N SER A 11 11.01 -21.91 20.77
CA SER A 11 11.49 -21.86 22.16
C SER A 11 10.41 -21.40 23.12
N THR A 12 10.28 -22.06 24.28
CA THR A 12 9.35 -21.68 25.36
C THR A 12 9.55 -20.24 25.82
N ALA A 13 10.81 -19.77 25.92
CA ALA A 13 11.11 -18.38 26.30
C ALA A 13 10.64 -17.36 25.26
N LEU A 14 10.73 -17.71 23.96
CA LEU A 14 10.20 -16.88 22.88
C LEU A 14 8.67 -16.86 22.91
N ARG A 15 8.00 -17.98 23.20
CA ARG A 15 6.53 -18.04 23.36
C ARG A 15 6.07 -17.08 24.44
N THR A 16 6.63 -17.19 25.65
CA THR A 16 6.26 -16.33 26.78
C THR A 16 6.48 -14.85 26.46
N THR A 17 7.55 -14.51 25.73
CA THR A 17 7.83 -13.12 25.33
C THR A 17 6.84 -12.63 24.26
N THR A 18 6.47 -13.47 23.28
CA THR A 18 5.50 -13.13 22.23
C THR A 18 4.04 -13.15 22.68
N GLU A 19 3.75 -13.79 23.80
CA GLU A 19 2.43 -13.80 24.45
C GLU A 19 2.22 -12.56 25.32
N GLY A 20 3.30 -11.93 25.79
CA GLY A 20 3.24 -10.74 26.64
C GLY A 20 2.90 -9.44 25.87
N ASP A 21 1.96 -8.67 26.40
CA ASP A 21 1.53 -7.37 25.87
C ASP A 21 2.66 -6.32 25.79
N PHE A 22 3.64 -6.40 26.67
CA PHE A 22 4.76 -5.46 26.73
C PHE A 22 5.57 -5.43 25.42
N LEU A 23 5.88 -6.61 24.86
CA LEU A 23 6.59 -6.69 23.58
C LEU A 23 5.78 -6.01 22.47
N TRP A 24 4.48 -6.28 22.40
CA TRP A 24 3.61 -5.73 21.37
C TRP A 24 3.44 -4.22 21.51
N LYS A 25 3.38 -3.69 22.73
CA LYS A 25 3.40 -2.24 22.98
C LYS A 25 4.70 -1.60 22.47
N GLN A 26 5.85 -2.21 22.75
CA GLN A 26 7.14 -1.73 22.23
C GLN A 26 7.22 -1.81 20.70
N LEU A 27 6.73 -2.90 20.10
CA LEU A 27 6.69 -3.06 18.65
C LEU A 27 5.77 -2.02 17.99
N ALA A 28 4.62 -1.74 18.59
CA ALA A 28 3.69 -0.72 18.12
C ALA A 28 4.38 0.64 18.08
N GLU A 29 5.06 1.02 19.16
CA GLU A 29 5.78 2.29 19.24
C GLU A 29 6.96 2.37 18.28
N ALA A 30 7.76 1.31 18.17
CA ALA A 30 8.87 1.27 17.23
C ALA A 30 8.38 1.40 15.78
N LYS A 31 7.21 0.84 15.47
CA LYS A 31 6.64 0.85 14.12
C LYS A 31 5.89 2.14 13.79
N TRP A 32 5.14 2.69 14.74
CA TRP A 32 4.19 3.78 14.50
C TRP A 32 4.53 5.09 15.19
N GLY A 33 5.58 5.10 16.03
CA GLY A 33 6.06 6.24 16.80
C GLY A 33 5.33 6.43 18.13
N ALA A 34 5.81 7.38 18.92
CA ALA A 34 5.40 7.58 20.31
C ALA A 34 3.90 7.87 20.51
N ALA A 35 3.23 8.51 19.55
CA ALA A 35 1.81 8.88 19.69
C ALA A 35 0.89 7.67 19.84
N VAL A 36 1.33 6.47 19.40
CA VAL A 36 0.54 5.25 19.58
C VAL A 36 0.30 4.93 21.05
N ARG A 37 1.24 5.28 21.95
CA ARG A 37 1.10 5.01 23.38
C ARG A 37 -0.19 5.65 23.89
N ASP A 38 -0.32 6.96 23.69
CA ASP A 38 -1.45 7.72 24.23
C ASP A 38 -2.75 7.48 23.44
N LEU A 39 -2.65 7.39 22.11
CA LEU A 39 -3.82 7.26 21.24
C LEU A 39 -4.45 5.87 21.28
N ALA A 40 -3.64 4.81 21.41
CA ALA A 40 -4.15 3.45 21.48
C ALA A 40 -4.51 3.01 22.91
N GLU A 41 -3.94 3.62 23.97
CA GLU A 41 -4.21 3.21 25.37
C GLU A 41 -5.72 3.18 25.68
N LYS A 42 -6.47 4.18 25.18
CA LYS A 42 -7.92 4.30 25.38
C LYS A 42 -8.71 3.14 24.75
N GLU A 43 -8.26 2.65 23.60
CA GLU A 43 -8.94 1.56 22.87
C GLU A 43 -8.47 0.17 23.33
N VAL A 44 -7.17 -0.02 23.52
CA VAL A 44 -6.60 -1.30 23.97
C VAL A 44 -7.16 -1.68 25.33
N THR A 45 -7.35 -0.70 26.22
CA THR A 45 -7.90 -0.91 27.57
C THR A 45 -9.40 -1.22 27.55
N SER A 46 -10.16 -0.77 26.54
CA SER A 46 -11.63 -0.83 26.55
C SER A 46 -12.22 -2.05 25.84
N ARG A 47 -11.60 -2.55 24.76
CA ARG A 47 -12.27 -3.53 23.87
C ARG A 47 -11.42 -4.68 23.35
N THR A 48 -10.18 -4.41 22.91
CA THR A 48 -9.27 -5.48 22.42
C THR A 48 -8.58 -6.21 23.57
N GLY A 49 -8.38 -5.55 24.70
CA GLY A 49 -7.76 -6.11 25.91
C GLY A 49 -6.26 -6.41 25.78
N HIS A 50 -5.72 -6.50 24.55
CA HIS A 50 -4.36 -6.94 24.28
C HIS A 50 -3.68 -6.18 23.13
N TRP A 51 -2.48 -5.64 23.38
CA TRP A 51 -1.63 -4.99 22.38
C TRP A 51 -1.29 -5.88 21.18
N ARG A 52 -1.25 -7.20 21.41
CA ARG A 52 -1.03 -8.20 20.35
C ARG A 52 -2.07 -8.10 19.24
N GLU A 53 -3.35 -8.11 19.61
CA GLU A 53 -4.44 -8.08 18.64
C GLU A 53 -4.49 -6.72 17.93
N TYR A 54 -4.33 -5.63 18.69
CA TYR A 54 -4.19 -4.27 18.15
C TYR A 54 -3.12 -4.22 17.04
N CYS A 55 -1.95 -4.81 17.30
CA CYS A 55 -0.85 -4.84 16.36
C CYS A 55 -1.14 -5.71 15.13
N GLN A 56 -1.61 -6.93 15.32
CA GLN A 56 -1.85 -7.89 14.25
C GLN A 56 -2.89 -7.41 13.23
N ARG A 57 -3.87 -6.60 13.66
CA ARG A 57 -4.85 -5.96 12.76
C ARG A 57 -4.21 -4.91 11.84
N ARG A 58 -3.17 -4.23 12.31
CA ARG A 58 -2.51 -3.09 11.65
C ARG A 58 -1.16 -3.41 11.01
N MET A 59 -0.69 -4.66 11.12
CA MET A 59 0.54 -5.12 10.51
C MET A 59 0.27 -5.87 9.21
N CYS A 60 1.20 -5.77 8.28
CA CYS A 60 1.13 -6.51 7.03
C CYS A 60 1.28 -8.01 7.31
N LEU A 61 0.49 -8.84 6.62
CA LEU A 61 0.60 -10.29 6.74
C LEU A 61 1.50 -10.91 5.67
N LYS A 62 1.63 -10.29 4.50
CA LYS A 62 2.32 -10.88 3.34
C LYS A 62 2.97 -9.83 2.46
N ASP A 63 4.06 -10.22 1.84
CA ASP A 63 4.70 -9.42 0.80
C ASP A 63 4.04 -9.74 -0.56
N PRO A 64 3.33 -8.80 -1.20
CA PRO A 64 2.75 -8.99 -2.52
C PRO A 64 3.82 -9.13 -3.61
N ARG A 65 3.45 -9.83 -4.68
CA ARG A 65 4.33 -10.01 -5.84
C ARG A 65 4.31 -8.74 -6.69
N GLN A 66 5.48 -8.29 -7.11
CA GLN A 66 5.61 -7.18 -8.06
C GLN A 66 5.18 -7.64 -9.46
N SER A 67 4.29 -6.86 -10.07
CA SER A 67 3.67 -7.09 -11.35
C SER A 67 4.20 -6.09 -12.39
N PRO A 68 4.05 -6.39 -13.70
CA PRO A 68 4.38 -5.44 -14.76
C PRO A 68 3.51 -4.18 -14.77
N LEU A 69 2.41 -4.13 -14.00
CA LEU A 69 1.54 -2.95 -13.90
C LEU A 69 2.19 -1.83 -13.07
N ASP A 70 3.19 -2.18 -12.25
CA ASP A 70 3.92 -1.24 -11.40
C ASP A 70 2.95 -0.37 -10.57
N LEU A 71 1.96 -0.98 -9.93
CA LEU A 71 1.02 -0.23 -9.10
C LEU A 71 1.75 0.26 -7.85
N ILE A 72 1.55 1.52 -7.47
CA ILE A 72 2.24 2.09 -6.30
C ILE A 72 1.93 1.33 -5.00
N GLN A 73 0.77 0.70 -4.96
CA GLN A 73 0.29 -0.14 -3.87
C GLN A 73 1.12 -1.41 -3.68
N GLU A 74 1.78 -1.90 -4.73
CA GLU A 74 2.68 -3.05 -4.68
C GLU A 74 3.99 -2.73 -3.96
N ALA A 75 4.46 -1.48 -4.05
CA ALA A 75 5.71 -1.04 -3.42
C ALA A 75 5.54 -0.66 -1.94
N HIS A 76 4.32 -0.35 -1.50
CA HIS A 76 4.02 0.13 -0.15
C HIS A 76 3.01 -0.78 0.53
N THR A 77 3.53 -1.85 1.09
CA THR A 77 2.76 -2.97 1.64
C THR A 77 2.62 -2.88 3.15
N ASP A 78 3.40 -1.99 3.78
CA ASP A 78 3.15 -1.54 5.14
C ASP A 78 1.77 -0.86 5.20
N PRO A 79 0.83 -1.39 6.00
CA PRO A 79 -0.50 -0.86 6.20
C PRO A 79 -0.69 0.65 6.18
N TRP A 80 0.00 1.37 7.05
CA TRP A 80 -0.23 2.80 7.15
C TRP A 80 0.28 3.52 5.90
N ARG A 81 1.48 3.14 5.41
CA ARG A 81 2.04 3.68 4.16
C ARG A 81 1.16 3.38 2.96
N HIS A 82 0.57 2.19 2.92
CA HIS A 82 -0.37 1.76 1.90
C HIS A 82 -1.59 2.68 1.84
N LEU A 83 -2.17 2.98 3.00
CA LEU A 83 -3.32 3.89 3.09
C LEU A 83 -2.94 5.32 2.70
N VAL A 84 -1.74 5.79 3.06
CA VAL A 84 -1.19 7.06 2.55
C VAL A 84 -1.12 7.05 1.02
N CYS A 85 -0.65 5.96 0.42
CA CYS A 85 -0.62 5.81 -1.04
C CYS A 85 -2.03 5.89 -1.63
N CYS A 86 -3.00 5.14 -1.10
CA CYS A 86 -4.39 5.22 -1.54
C CYS A 86 -4.95 6.64 -1.43
N GLN A 87 -4.68 7.33 -0.32
CA GLN A 87 -5.16 8.69 -0.07
C GLN A 87 -4.57 9.70 -1.06
N LEU A 88 -3.26 9.65 -1.31
CA LEU A 88 -2.57 10.58 -2.21
C LEU A 88 -2.79 10.27 -3.68
N PHE A 89 -2.97 8.99 -4.02
CA PHE A 89 -3.25 8.57 -5.38
C PHE A 89 -4.69 8.88 -5.81
N SER A 90 -5.63 8.94 -4.85
CA SER A 90 -7.04 9.20 -5.12
C SER A 90 -7.24 10.52 -5.89
N ARG A 91 -8.10 10.46 -6.92
CA ARG A 91 -8.47 11.60 -7.78
C ARG A 91 -7.26 12.29 -8.44
N THR A 92 -6.21 11.54 -8.76
CA THR A 92 -5.12 11.98 -9.62
C THR A 92 -5.16 11.22 -10.94
N THR A 93 -4.58 11.77 -12.00
CA THR A 93 -4.43 11.08 -13.30
C THR A 93 -3.34 9.99 -13.27
N GLY A 94 -2.76 9.70 -12.10
CA GLY A 94 -1.67 8.76 -11.93
C GLY A 94 -0.37 9.22 -12.62
N GLY A 95 0.57 8.29 -12.80
CA GLY A 95 1.81 8.51 -13.53
C GLY A 95 3.05 8.79 -12.68
N PRO A 96 4.22 9.00 -13.33
CA PRO A 96 5.52 9.06 -12.66
C PRO A 96 5.61 10.17 -11.60
N VAL A 97 5.01 11.34 -11.86
CA VAL A 97 5.03 12.47 -10.92
C VAL A 97 4.36 12.09 -9.60
N VAL A 98 3.18 11.46 -9.64
CA VAL A 98 2.44 11.04 -8.44
C VAL A 98 3.25 10.03 -7.65
N LYS A 99 3.87 9.05 -8.33
CA LYS A 99 4.74 8.04 -7.71
C LYS A 99 5.94 8.67 -7.02
N THR A 100 6.64 9.58 -7.71
CA THR A 100 7.82 10.28 -7.15
C THR A 100 7.45 11.11 -5.92
N VAL A 101 6.34 11.83 -5.97
CA VAL A 101 5.87 12.65 -4.85
C VAL A 101 5.52 11.77 -3.65
N ILE A 102 4.77 10.68 -3.85
CA ILE A 102 4.41 9.76 -2.77
C ILE A 102 5.65 9.09 -2.18
N ALA A 103 6.61 8.66 -3.01
CA ALA A 103 7.85 8.06 -2.54
C ALA A 103 8.68 9.05 -1.71
N ALA A 104 8.81 10.31 -2.17
CA ALA A 104 9.48 11.37 -1.42
C ALA A 104 8.75 11.67 -0.10
N PHE A 105 7.42 11.75 -0.14
CA PHE A 105 6.58 11.99 1.03
C PHE A 105 6.76 10.91 2.10
N LEU A 106 6.72 9.63 1.72
CA LEU A 106 6.91 8.49 2.63
C LEU A 106 8.35 8.32 3.11
N LYS A 107 9.33 8.94 2.44
CA LYS A 107 10.71 9.05 2.92
C LYS A 107 10.84 10.09 4.03
N SER A 108 10.13 11.22 3.91
CA SER A 108 10.12 12.27 4.94
C SER A 108 9.26 11.89 6.14
N TYR A 109 8.13 11.22 5.90
CA TYR A 109 7.16 10.85 6.92
C TYR A 109 7.02 9.33 6.98
N THR A 110 7.81 8.71 7.84
CA THR A 110 7.97 7.26 7.86
C THR A 110 6.93 6.54 8.73
N THR A 111 6.23 7.27 9.60
CA THR A 111 5.26 6.74 10.59
C THR A 111 4.02 7.66 10.73
N PRO A 112 2.86 7.15 11.20
CA PRO A 112 1.70 7.98 11.51
C PRO A 112 2.03 9.09 12.51
N THR A 113 2.82 8.81 13.55
CA THR A 113 3.27 9.85 14.51
C THR A 113 3.98 11.00 13.81
N SER A 114 4.87 10.72 12.85
CA SER A 114 5.59 11.78 12.13
C SER A 114 4.65 12.72 11.35
N ILE A 115 3.55 12.21 10.80
CA ILE A 115 2.53 13.04 10.13
C ILE A 115 1.71 13.88 11.13
N LEU A 116 1.38 13.30 12.28
CA LEU A 116 0.61 14.03 13.30
C LEU A 116 1.40 15.22 13.82
N GLN A 117 2.70 15.04 14.03
CA GLN A 117 3.63 16.06 14.52
C GLN A 117 4.09 17.07 13.47
N ALA A 118 4.01 16.73 12.18
CA ALA A 118 4.46 17.62 11.11
C ALA A 118 3.60 18.89 10.99
N GLU A 119 4.24 19.99 10.60
CA GLU A 119 3.52 21.25 10.40
C GLU A 119 2.61 21.19 9.18
N ALA A 120 1.49 21.90 9.25
CA ALA A 120 0.48 21.84 8.19
C ALA A 120 1.05 22.32 6.83
N ALA A 121 1.80 23.42 6.87
CA ALA A 121 2.44 23.99 5.68
C ALA A 121 3.47 23.03 5.06
N GLU A 122 4.23 22.29 5.87
CA GLU A 122 5.25 21.34 5.38
C GLU A 122 4.62 20.19 4.60
N ILE A 123 3.51 19.64 5.11
CA ILE A 123 2.75 18.59 4.41
C ILE A 123 2.21 19.13 3.07
N GLU A 124 1.62 20.33 3.09
CA GLU A 124 1.02 20.95 1.89
C GLU A 124 2.05 21.24 0.81
N VAL A 125 3.24 21.73 1.20
CA VAL A 125 4.38 21.90 0.28
C VAL A 125 4.81 20.56 -0.31
N ALA A 126 4.95 19.52 0.52
CA ALA A 126 5.40 18.21 0.06
C ALA A 126 4.45 17.55 -0.96
N ILE A 127 3.15 17.86 -0.90
CA ILE A 127 2.13 17.29 -1.81
C ILE A 127 1.61 18.32 -2.83
N ASN A 128 2.29 19.46 -2.97
CA ASN A 128 1.78 20.61 -3.72
C ASN A 128 1.40 20.26 -5.17
N SER A 129 2.20 19.45 -5.84
CA SER A 129 1.98 19.03 -7.23
C SER A 129 0.79 18.07 -7.43
N LEU A 130 0.19 17.54 -6.36
CA LEU A 130 -0.97 16.64 -6.43
C LEU A 130 -2.31 17.39 -6.40
N GLY A 131 -2.28 18.70 -6.10
CA GLY A 131 -3.45 19.54 -5.90
C GLY A 131 -4.30 19.13 -4.68
N MET A 132 -5.28 19.97 -4.34
CA MET A 132 -6.16 19.76 -3.17
C MET A 132 -5.39 19.59 -1.86
N GLN A 133 -4.30 20.34 -1.69
CA GLN A 133 -3.30 20.19 -0.65
C GLN A 133 -3.95 20.24 0.74
N GLU A 134 -4.80 21.23 1.00
CA GLU A 134 -5.50 21.38 2.29
C GLU A 134 -6.37 20.15 2.61
N MET A 135 -7.18 19.71 1.66
CA MET A 135 -8.06 18.54 1.84
C MET A 135 -7.24 17.26 2.04
N ARG A 136 -6.16 17.07 1.27
CA ARG A 136 -5.27 15.91 1.38
C ARG A 136 -4.51 15.91 2.71
N ARG A 137 -3.98 17.06 3.15
CA ARG A 137 -3.33 17.20 4.46
C ARG A 137 -4.30 16.84 5.58
N LYS A 138 -5.51 17.40 5.56
CA LYS A 138 -6.55 17.09 6.55
C LYS A 138 -6.85 15.59 6.57
N ALA A 139 -6.96 14.97 5.39
CA ALA A 139 -7.18 13.54 5.28
C ALA A 139 -6.02 12.74 5.87
N LEU A 140 -4.78 13.05 5.50
CA LEU A 140 -3.58 12.38 6.00
C LEU A 140 -3.47 12.43 7.53
N LYS A 141 -3.69 13.60 8.15
CA LYS A 141 -3.64 13.73 9.60
C LYS A 141 -4.75 12.93 10.29
N ARG A 142 -6.01 13.11 9.88
CA ARG A 142 -7.15 12.42 10.50
C ARG A 142 -7.14 10.91 10.28
N MET A 143 -6.71 10.46 9.10
CA MET A 143 -6.53 9.05 8.80
C MET A 143 -5.42 8.44 9.67
N SER A 144 -4.30 9.15 9.85
CA SER A 144 -3.18 8.68 10.69
C SER A 144 -3.55 8.64 12.17
N GLU A 145 -4.32 9.61 12.66
CA GLU A 145 -4.85 9.62 14.02
C GLU A 145 -5.81 8.44 14.22
N GLY A 146 -6.81 8.30 13.35
CA GLY A 146 -7.77 7.20 13.41
C GLY A 146 -7.13 5.83 13.25
N PHE A 147 -6.08 5.71 12.43
CA PHE A 147 -5.30 4.49 12.29
C PHE A 147 -4.77 4.02 13.64
N LEU A 148 -4.31 4.95 14.47
CA LEU A 148 -3.77 4.66 15.81
C LEU A 148 -4.88 4.51 16.87
N SER A 149 -5.93 5.32 16.78
CA SER A 149 -6.86 5.55 17.88
C SER A 149 -8.24 4.90 17.76
N LEU A 150 -8.60 4.29 16.64
CA LEU A 150 -9.94 3.69 16.44
C LEU A 150 -9.82 2.16 16.39
N ASP A 151 -10.81 1.41 16.88
CA ASP A 151 -10.89 -0.04 16.65
C ASP A 151 -11.49 -0.40 15.27
N TRP A 152 -10.87 0.11 14.21
CA TRP A 152 -11.30 -0.12 12.83
C TRP A 152 -10.91 -1.53 12.34
N GLN A 153 -11.77 -2.09 11.48
CA GLN A 153 -11.55 -3.39 10.83
C GLN A 153 -11.28 -3.22 9.33
N LEU A 154 -11.94 -2.26 8.71
CA LEU A 154 -11.79 -1.91 7.30
C LEU A 154 -11.25 -0.48 7.16
N PRO A 155 -10.34 -0.24 6.20
CA PRO A 155 -9.86 1.10 5.91
C PRO A 155 -10.96 2.16 5.74
N SER A 156 -12.12 1.85 5.18
CA SER A 156 -13.23 2.78 4.97
C SER A 156 -13.80 3.41 6.25
N GLU A 157 -13.50 2.86 7.42
CA GLU A 157 -13.80 3.46 8.73
C GLU A 157 -12.86 4.64 9.05
N LEU A 158 -11.72 4.74 8.35
CA LEU A 158 -10.76 5.83 8.50
C LEU A 158 -11.13 7.01 7.60
N PHE A 159 -10.91 8.21 8.13
CA PHE A 159 -11.25 9.44 7.41
C PHE A 159 -10.51 9.54 6.06
N GLY A 160 -11.25 9.71 4.96
CA GLY A 160 -10.69 9.86 3.62
C GLY A 160 -10.44 8.54 2.88
N CYS A 161 -10.57 7.40 3.56
CA CYS A 161 -10.54 6.08 2.95
C CYS A 161 -11.94 5.65 2.50
N GLY A 162 -12.03 5.03 1.31
CA GLY A 162 -13.29 4.53 0.76
C GLY A 162 -13.14 3.10 0.23
N SER A 163 -14.09 2.63 -0.56
CA SER A 163 -14.11 1.25 -1.08
C SER A 163 -12.81 0.86 -1.81
N PHE A 164 -12.20 1.79 -2.55
CA PHE A 164 -10.90 1.56 -3.18
C PHE A 164 -9.81 1.19 -2.16
N ALA A 165 -9.78 1.86 -1.00
CA ALA A 165 -8.81 1.57 0.04
C ALA A 165 -9.06 0.18 0.65
N ASP A 166 -10.31 -0.21 0.88
CA ASP A 166 -10.68 -1.56 1.35
C ASP A 166 -10.25 -2.64 0.37
N GLU A 167 -10.57 -2.45 -0.92
CA GLU A 167 -10.21 -3.36 -2.00
C GLU A 167 -8.69 -3.52 -2.08
N SER A 168 -7.96 -2.41 -2.11
CA SER A 168 -6.49 -2.42 -2.21
C SER A 168 -5.83 -3.05 -1.00
N TRP A 169 -6.30 -2.70 0.20
CA TRP A 169 -5.85 -3.27 1.46
C TRP A 169 -6.03 -4.79 1.52
N SER A 170 -7.20 -5.29 1.09
CA SER A 170 -7.50 -6.72 1.09
C SER A 170 -6.48 -7.51 0.24
N ILE A 171 -6.06 -6.93 -0.89
CA ILE A 171 -5.14 -7.56 -1.84
C ILE A 171 -3.71 -7.47 -1.30
N PHE A 172 -3.23 -6.27 -0.97
CA PHE A 172 -1.81 -6.02 -0.75
C PHE A 172 -1.38 -6.12 0.71
N CYS A 173 -2.23 -5.71 1.66
CA CYS A 173 -1.91 -5.77 3.09
C CYS A 173 -2.34 -7.11 3.71
N ARG A 174 -3.48 -7.67 3.27
CA ARG A 174 -4.02 -8.95 3.75
C ARG A 174 -3.67 -10.14 2.86
N GLY A 175 -3.12 -9.89 1.66
CA GLY A 175 -2.64 -10.95 0.77
C GLY A 175 -3.75 -11.83 0.18
N GLN A 176 -4.96 -11.28 0.01
CA GLN A 176 -6.06 -12.01 -0.62
C GLN A 176 -5.84 -12.10 -2.14
N THR A 177 -5.81 -13.33 -2.66
CA THR A 177 -5.56 -13.61 -4.08
C THR A 177 -6.84 -13.77 -4.90
N ASN A 178 -7.99 -13.96 -4.23
CA ASN A 178 -9.30 -14.07 -4.87
C ASN A 178 -10.41 -13.36 -4.06
N PRO A 179 -10.25 -12.06 -3.74
CA PRO A 179 -11.30 -11.30 -3.08
C PRO A 179 -12.53 -11.12 -4.00
N ARG A 180 -13.72 -11.11 -3.40
CA ARG A 180 -14.97 -10.83 -4.12
C ARG A 180 -15.23 -9.32 -4.15
N GLY A 181 -15.93 -8.86 -5.18
CA GLY A 181 -16.44 -7.48 -5.22
C GLY A 181 -15.43 -6.39 -5.56
N ILE A 182 -14.25 -6.72 -6.11
CA ILE A 182 -13.27 -5.72 -6.57
C ILE A 182 -13.83 -4.96 -7.78
N THR A 183 -14.03 -3.64 -7.60
CA THR A 183 -14.55 -2.76 -8.64
C THR A 183 -13.45 -2.07 -9.43
N ASP A 184 -12.31 -1.76 -8.78
CA ASP A 184 -11.22 -1.03 -9.41
C ASP A 184 -10.61 -1.81 -10.59
N ARG A 185 -10.36 -1.08 -11.69
CA ARG A 185 -9.87 -1.67 -12.94
C ARG A 185 -8.43 -2.18 -12.81
N PHE A 186 -7.56 -1.48 -12.11
CA PHE A 186 -6.15 -1.85 -11.97
C PHE A 186 -5.97 -2.98 -10.97
N LEU A 187 -6.72 -2.99 -9.87
CA LEU A 187 -6.75 -4.10 -8.93
C LEU A 187 -7.23 -5.41 -9.59
N ARG A 188 -8.25 -5.35 -10.45
CA ARG A 188 -8.70 -6.51 -11.24
C ARG A 188 -7.63 -7.02 -12.21
N GLN A 189 -6.90 -6.12 -12.87
CA GLN A 189 -5.79 -6.48 -13.74
C GLN A 189 -4.67 -7.16 -12.95
N TYR A 190 -4.29 -6.60 -11.80
CA TYR A 190 -3.29 -7.20 -10.90
C TYR A 190 -3.68 -8.61 -10.47
N LEU A 191 -4.93 -8.82 -10.04
CA LEU A 191 -5.42 -10.14 -9.65
C LEU A 191 -5.47 -11.14 -10.83
N THR A 192 -5.71 -10.65 -12.05
CA THR A 192 -5.69 -11.49 -13.26
C THR A 192 -4.26 -11.90 -13.60
N TRP A 193 -3.32 -10.96 -13.54
CA TRP A 193 -1.89 -11.23 -13.70
C TRP A 193 -1.40 -12.21 -12.62
N LEU A 194 -1.79 -12.02 -11.36
CA LEU A 194 -1.37 -12.88 -10.26
C LEU A 194 -1.79 -14.35 -10.47
N ARG A 195 -2.94 -14.57 -11.13
CA ARG A 195 -3.48 -15.90 -11.46
C ARG A 195 -2.89 -16.51 -12.73
N THR A 196 -2.68 -15.70 -13.76
CA THR A 196 -2.36 -16.21 -15.11
C THR A 196 -0.91 -15.99 -15.53
N GLY A 197 -0.18 -15.12 -14.84
CA GLY A 197 1.13 -14.60 -15.23
C GLY A 197 1.12 -13.64 -16.42
N LYS A 198 -0.04 -13.40 -17.05
CA LYS A 198 -0.18 -12.56 -18.25
C LYS A 198 -0.72 -11.19 -17.89
N SER A 199 -0.15 -10.13 -18.45
CA SER A 199 -0.66 -8.77 -18.31
C SER A 199 -1.66 -8.48 -19.42
N ALA A 200 -2.67 -7.63 -19.18
CA ALA A 200 -3.66 -7.27 -20.21
C ALA A 200 -3.05 -6.52 -21.42
N ASP A 201 -1.85 -5.95 -21.23
CA ASP A 201 -1.05 -5.31 -22.28
C ASP A 201 -0.12 -6.28 -23.03
N ASP A 202 -0.14 -7.59 -22.75
CA ASP A 202 0.40 -8.63 -23.65
C ASP A 202 -0.52 -8.81 -24.88
N LYS A 203 -0.76 -7.72 -25.61
CA LYS A 203 -1.10 -7.84 -27.02
C LYS A 203 0.18 -8.26 -27.72
N GLN A 204 0.31 -9.55 -27.98
CA GLN A 204 1.24 -10.14 -28.95
C GLN A 204 1.52 -9.14 -30.10
N GLU A 205 2.77 -8.68 -30.21
CA GLU A 205 3.30 -8.24 -31.49
C GLU A 205 3.02 -9.37 -32.48
N ARG A 206 2.07 -9.16 -33.39
CA ARG A 206 1.95 -10.04 -34.55
C ARG A 206 3.25 -9.85 -35.32
N PRO A 207 3.98 -10.92 -35.69
CA PRO A 207 5.12 -10.75 -36.57
C PRO A 207 4.62 -10.05 -37.83
N ALA A 208 5.28 -8.94 -38.19
CA ALA A 208 4.97 -8.19 -39.39
C ALA A 208 4.94 -9.18 -40.56
N LYS A 209 3.80 -9.27 -41.25
CA LYS A 209 3.72 -10.02 -42.50
C LYS A 209 4.68 -9.34 -43.48
N VAL A 210 5.83 -9.95 -43.71
CA VAL A 210 6.75 -9.54 -44.78
C VAL A 210 6.00 -9.79 -46.08
N ASN A 211 5.52 -8.71 -46.71
CA ASN A 211 4.97 -8.77 -48.05
C ASN A 211 6.14 -8.94 -49.03
N VAL A 212 6.49 -10.18 -49.34
CA VAL A 212 7.45 -10.53 -50.39
C VAL A 212 6.78 -10.33 -51.75
N THR A 213 6.51 -9.09 -52.15
CA THR A 213 6.03 -8.81 -53.51
C THR A 213 6.35 -7.39 -53.97
N GLN A 214 7.59 -6.91 -53.83
CA GLN A 214 8.13 -5.83 -54.68
C GLN A 214 9.65 -5.96 -54.81
N LEU A 215 10.11 -6.96 -55.55
CA LEU A 215 11.42 -6.92 -56.22
C LEU A 215 11.13 -6.97 -57.70
N LYS A 216 11.08 -5.79 -58.34
CA LYS A 216 11.04 -5.69 -59.80
C LYS A 216 12.40 -6.15 -60.35
N PRO A 217 12.46 -7.03 -61.35
CA PRO A 217 13.70 -7.29 -62.08
C PRO A 217 14.07 -6.04 -62.89
N GLN A 218 15.28 -5.54 -62.70
CA GLN A 218 15.84 -4.48 -63.55
C GLN A 218 16.28 -5.12 -64.86
N HIS A 219 15.78 -4.56 -65.96
CA HIS A 219 16.11 -4.97 -67.32
C HIS A 219 17.59 -4.71 -67.65
N LEU A 220 18.11 -5.62 -68.46
CA LEU A 220 19.33 -5.55 -69.26
C LEU A 220 19.56 -4.17 -69.89
N ALA A 221 20.81 -3.72 -69.85
CA ALA A 221 21.36 -2.77 -70.82
C ALA A 221 22.74 -3.28 -71.27
N GLU A 222 22.86 -3.37 -72.60
CA GLU A 222 23.99 -3.86 -73.37
C GLU A 222 25.19 -2.90 -73.31
N CYS A 223 26.40 -3.47 -73.21
CA CYS A 223 27.61 -3.17 -74.00
C CYS A 223 28.72 -4.17 -73.61
#